data_AF-A0A4Z1E558-F1
#
_entry.id   AF-A0A4Z1E558-F1
#
_cell.length_a   1.000
_cell.length_b   1.000
_cell.length_c   1.000
_cell.angle_alpha   90.00
_cell.angle_beta   90.00
_cell.angle_gamma   90.00
#
_symmetry.space_group_name_H-M   'P 1'
#
loop_
_entity.id
_entity.type
_entity.pdbx_description
1 polymer ?
#
loop_
_entity_poly.entity_id
_entity_poly.type
_entity_poly.pdbx_seq_one_letter_code
_entity_poly.pdbx_strand_id
1 'polypeptide(L)' 'MTNEQLSTRTDGPNDPPTDITSIPFNYRGVAYTVDLDPARAAEFDRSLAPFIAAARRVGGSTRPTPTPSP' A
#
# COMPACT_ATOMS: atom_id res chain seq x y z
N MET A 1 -23.68 -4.52 -46.04
CA MET A 1 -24.23 -4.95 -44.73
C MET A 1 -23.11 -4.75 -43.74
N THR A 2 -23.21 -3.64 -42.99
CA THR A 2 -22.15 -3.09 -42.14
C THR A 2 -22.31 -3.71 -40.77
N ASN A 3 -21.36 -4.55 -40.34
CA ASN A 3 -21.35 -5.11 -39.00
C ASN A 3 -20.62 -4.13 -38.07
N GLU A 4 -21.36 -3.09 -37.68
CA GLU A 4 -21.04 -2.16 -36.59
C GLU A 4 -21.22 -2.85 -35.22
N GLN A 5 -20.41 -3.89 -34.97
CA GLN A 5 -20.28 -4.53 -33.66
C GLN A 5 -19.67 -3.54 -32.67
N LEU A 6 -20.52 -2.68 -32.12
CA LEU A 6 -20.62 -2.30 -30.73
C LEU A 6 -19.32 -2.50 -29.94
N SER A 7 -18.30 -1.68 -30.22
CA SER A 7 -17.21 -1.44 -29.28
C SER A 7 -17.87 -0.83 -28.06
N THR A 8 -18.11 -1.65 -27.05
CA THR A 8 -18.45 -1.21 -25.71
C THR A 8 -17.50 -0.09 -25.34
N ARG A 9 -17.98 1.15 -25.42
CA ARG A 9 -17.35 2.29 -24.78
C ARG A 9 -17.46 1.99 -23.30
N THR A 10 -16.43 1.33 -22.77
CA THR A 10 -16.26 1.13 -21.34
C THR A 10 -15.97 2.49 -20.74
N ASP A 11 -17.02 3.27 -20.52
CA ASP A 11 -17.02 4.27 -19.47
C ASP A 11 -17.18 3.49 -18.15
N GLY A 12 -16.07 3.25 -17.44
CA GLY A 12 -16.02 2.82 -16.03
C GLY A 12 -14.93 1.80 -15.68
N PRO A 13 -14.31 1.85 -14.47
CA PRO A 13 -14.03 2.96 -13.56
C PRO A 13 -12.51 3.23 -13.57
N ASN A 14 -12.06 4.21 -14.36
CA ASN A 14 -10.67 4.67 -14.36
C ASN A 14 -10.58 6.06 -13.74
N ASP A 15 -11.38 6.32 -12.70
CA ASP A 15 -10.92 7.28 -11.70
C ASP A 15 -9.70 6.61 -11.07
N PRO A 16 -8.48 7.19 -11.20
CA PRO A 16 -7.40 6.73 -10.36
C PRO A 16 -7.92 6.86 -8.93
N PRO A 17 -7.82 5.81 -8.09
CA PRO A 17 -8.06 6.00 -6.67
C PRO A 17 -7.18 7.17 -6.25
N THR A 18 -7.80 8.30 -5.94
CA THR A 18 -7.05 9.56 -5.77
C THR A 18 -6.23 9.49 -4.47
N ASP A 19 -6.51 8.49 -3.65
CA ASP A 19 -5.84 8.13 -2.41
C ASP A 19 -5.17 6.75 -2.52
N ILE A 20 -4.12 6.63 -3.34
CA ILE A 20 -3.21 5.48 -3.27
C ILE A 20 -2.28 5.67 -2.06
N THR A 21 -2.22 4.66 -1.21
CA THR A 21 -1.27 4.59 -0.10
C THR A 21 -0.10 3.68 -0.49
N SER A 22 1.10 4.27 -0.57
CA SER A 22 2.34 3.53 -0.74
C SER A 22 2.83 3.01 0.61
N ILE A 23 2.87 1.69 0.79
CA ILE A 23 3.31 1.03 2.02
C ILE A 23 4.69 0.40 1.79
N PRO A 24 5.76 0.89 2.45
CA PRO A 24 7.05 0.22 2.45
C PRO A 24 7.04 -0.97 3.40
N PHE A 25 7.53 -2.12 2.95
CA PHE A 25 7.68 -3.31 3.79
C PHE A 25 8.94 -4.10 3.42
N ASN A 26 9.41 -4.93 4.36
CA ASN A 26 10.57 -5.79 4.15
C ASN A 26 10.15 -7.25 4.24
N TYR A 27 10.53 -8.06 3.26
CA TYR A 27 10.27 -9.50 3.25
C TYR A 27 11.56 -10.25 2.96
N ARG A 28 11.97 -11.11 3.90
CA ARG A 28 13.20 -11.93 3.81
C ARG A 28 14.47 -11.14 3.45
N GLY A 29 14.58 -9.91 3.96
CA GLY A 29 15.74 -9.04 3.74
C GLY A 29 15.69 -8.21 2.45
N VAL A 30 14.60 -8.28 1.68
CA VAL A 30 14.37 -7.44 0.50
C VAL A 30 13.33 -6.37 0.83
N ALA A 31 13.64 -5.12 0.48
CA ALA A 31 12.75 -3.98 0.64
C ALA A 31 11.83 -3.84 -0.58
N TYR A 32 10.54 -3.66 -0.32
CA TYR A 32 9.50 -3.46 -1.33
C TYR A 32 8.63 -2.27 -0.95
N THR A 33 7.97 -1.72 -1.96
CA THR A 33 6.86 -0.77 -1.81
C THR A 33 5.67 -1.33 -2.56
N VAL A 34 4.49 -1.27 -1.95
CA VAL A 34 3.23 -1.60 -2.60
C VAL A 34 2.29 -0.42 -2.55
N ASP A 35 1.67 -0.13 -3.69
CA ASP A 35 0.70 0.94 -3.87
C ASP A 35 -0.71 0.35 -3.79
N LEU A 36 -1.48 0.73 -2.77
CA LEU A 36 -2.80 0.16 -2.49
C LEU A 36 -3.84 1.25 -2.25
N ASP A 37 -5.06 1.01 -2.71
CA ASP A 37 -6.24 1.76 -2.27
C ASP A 37 -6.46 1.63 -0.75
N PRO A 38 -7.19 2.56 -0.10
CA PRO A 38 -7.36 2.55 1.35
C PRO A 38 -8.01 1.26 1.87
N ALA A 39 -8.95 0.69 1.11
CA ALA A 39 -9.59 -0.58 1.47
C ALA A 39 -8.61 -1.76 1.44
N ARG A 40 -7.68 -1.77 0.46
CA ARG A 40 -6.66 -2.82 0.30
C ARG A 40 -5.51 -2.64 1.29
N ALA A 41 -5.13 -1.40 1.59
CA ALA A 41 -4.19 -1.07 2.67
C ALA A 41 -4.69 -1.63 4.01
N ALA A 42 -5.96 -1.40 4.36
CA ALA A 42 -6.55 -1.94 5.58
C ALA A 42 -6.63 -3.48 5.61
N GLU A 43 -6.82 -4.12 4.45
CA GLU A 43 -6.77 -5.58 4.33
C GLU A 43 -5.35 -6.13 4.51
N PHE A 44 -4.36 -5.44 3.95
CA PHE A 44 -2.94 -5.76 4.10
C PHE A 44 -2.49 -5.72 5.56
N ASP A 45 -2.82 -4.64 6.28
CA ASP A 45 -2.52 -4.51 7.71
C ASP A 45 -3.18 -5.61 8.55
N ARG A 46 -4.46 -5.90 8.31
CA ARG A 46 -5.17 -6.99 9.02
C ARG A 46 -4.53 -8.36 8.76
N SER A 47 -4.05 -8.61 7.54
CA SER A 47 -3.40 -9.86 7.18
C SER A 47 -2.01 -10.00 7.83
N LEU A 48 -1.30 -8.89 8.02
CA LEU A 48 -0.01 -8.89 8.69
C LEU A 48 -0.09 -8.95 10.21
N ALA A 49 -1.21 -8.50 10.81
CA ALA A 49 -1.41 -8.45 12.25
C ALA A 49 -0.95 -9.70 13.04
N PRO A 50 -1.31 -10.95 12.67
CA PRO A 50 -0.87 -12.14 13.41
C PRO A 50 0.65 -12.36 13.34
N PHE A 51 1.28 -12.05 12.21
CA PHE A 51 2.72 -12.20 12.04
C PHE A 51 3.48 -11.11 12.80
N ILE A 52 2.98 -9.87 12.79
CA ILE A 52 3.55 -8.75 13.54
C ILE A 52 3.41 -8.97 15.04
N ALA A 53 2.29 -9.52 15.52
CA ALA A 53 2.08 -9.84 16.93
C ALA A 53 3.08 -10.88 17.45
N ALA A 54 3.46 -11.86 16.62
CA ALA A 54 4.46 -12.86 16.96
C ALA A 54 5.91 -12.39 16.69
N ALA A 55 6.10 -11.34 15.91
CA ALA A 55 7.41 -10.86 15.51
C ALA A 55 8.10 -10.07 16.63
N ARG A 56 9.42 -10.23 16.71
CA ARG A 56 10.27 -9.33 17.50
C ARG A 56 10.70 -8.16 16.63
N ARG A 57 10.53 -6.94 17.12
CA ARG A 57 11.17 -5.75 16.52
C ARG A 57 12.69 -5.89 16.64
N VAL A 58 13.35 -6.08 15.51
CA VAL A 58 14.82 -6.23 15.40
C VAL A 58 15.52 -4.98 14.89
N GLY A 59 14.76 -3.92 14.60
CA GLY A 59 15.22 -2.62 14.15
C GLY A 59 14.09 -1.60 14.15
N GLY A 60 14.44 -0.32 14.20
CA GLY A 60 13.52 0.80 14.41
C GLY A 60 14.16 1.77 15.39
N SER A 61 14.99 2.66 14.87
CA SER A 61 15.55 3.72 15.70
C SER A 61 14.42 4.68 16.03
N THR A 62 13.96 4.69 17.28
CA THR A 62 13.40 5.92 17.85
C THR A 62 14.57 6.88 17.94
N ARG A 63 15.01 7.44 16.80
CA ARG A 63 16.00 8.51 16.85
C ARG A 63 15.29 9.61 17.64
N PRO A 64 15.74 9.94 18.87
CA PRO A 64 15.24 11.14 19.51
C PRO A 64 15.59 12.25 18.54
N THR A 65 14.57 12.99 18.08
CA THR A 65 14.81 14.26 17.39
C THR A 65 15.76 15.03 18.30
N PRO A 66 16.96 15.42 17.84
CA PRO A 66 17.84 16.22 18.68
C PRO A 66 17.05 17.47 19.05
N THR A 67 16.77 17.63 20.35
CA THR A 67 16.20 18.85 20.90
C THR A 67 17.07 20.00 20.41
N PRO A 68 16.54 20.99 19.68
CA PRO A 68 17.33 22.18 19.37
C PRO A 68 17.67 22.85 20.70
N SER A 69 18.96 22.90 21.04
CA SER A 69 19.46 23.67 22.19
C SER A 69 19.12 25.16 21.98
N PRO A 70 18.68 25.89 23.03
CA PRO A 70 18.28 27.29 22.95
C PRO A 70 19.43 28.24 22.58
#